data_AF-A0A3D1UV37-F1
#
_entry.id   AF-A0A3D1UV37-F1
#
_cell.length_a   1.000
_cell.length_b   1.000
_cell.length_c   1.000
_cell.angle_alpha   90.00
_cell.angle_beta   90.00
_cell.angle_gamma   90.00
#
_symmetry.space_group_name_H-M   'P 1'
#
loop_
_entity.id
_entity.type
_entity.pdbx_description
1 polymer ?
#
loop_
_entity_poly.entity_id
_entity_poly.type
_entity_poly.pdbx_seq_one_letter_code
_entity_poly.pdbx_strand_id
1 'polypeptide(L)'
;MKNTSISLFRQILDLVPKHEFEKIIMKHNGDKHKQTFDCWAHFVSMIFCQLAQANSLREICGGLKTCGGKLNHLGVESAPTKSNLSYANAHRSPKMFGDIFHMLLGHCH
;
A
#
# COMPACT_ATOMS: atom_id res chain seq x y z
N MET A 1 26.03 -11.59 -8.30
CA MET A 1 24.78 -10.79 -8.23
C MET A 1 23.69 -11.70 -7.67
N LYS A 2 23.13 -11.39 -6.49
CA LYS A 2 22.00 -12.16 -5.94
C LYS A 2 20.74 -11.75 -6.71
N ASN A 3 20.32 -12.54 -7.68
CA ASN A 3 18.99 -12.42 -8.27
C ASN A 3 17.97 -12.96 -7.26
N THR A 4 17.63 -12.15 -6.27
CA THR A 4 16.39 -12.35 -5.53
C THR A 4 15.28 -12.06 -6.53
N SER A 5 14.45 -13.06 -6.87
CA SER A 5 13.28 -12.89 -7.73
C SER A 5 12.28 -11.93 -7.06
N ILE A 6 12.43 -10.64 -7.31
CA ILE A 6 11.53 -9.58 -6.85
C ILE A 6 10.27 -9.63 -7.71
N SER A 7 9.09 -9.75 -7.10
CA SER A 7 7.82 -9.76 -7.85
C SER A 7 7.63 -8.45 -8.61
N LEU A 8 6.96 -8.49 -9.77
CA LEU A 8 6.59 -7.28 -10.52
C LEU A 8 5.84 -6.27 -9.64
N PHE A 9 5.00 -6.77 -8.73
CA PHE A 9 4.31 -5.92 -7.76
C PHE A 9 5.28 -5.14 -6.85
N ARG A 10 6.35 -5.78 -6.38
CA ARG A 10 7.38 -5.07 -5.60
C ARG A 10 8.13 -4.05 -6.45
N GLN A 11 8.45 -4.37 -7.70
CA GLN A 11 9.10 -3.42 -8.61
C GLN A 11 8.25 -2.16 -8.83
N ILE A 12 6.92 -2.32 -8.96
CA ILE A 12 5.99 -1.19 -9.05
C ILE A 12 6.00 -0.36 -7.76
N LEU A 13 5.98 -1.00 -6.58
CA LEU A 13 6.04 -0.28 -5.30
C LEU A 13 7.36 0.43 -5.08
N ASP A 14 8.48 -0.09 -5.60
CA ASP A 14 9.80 0.53 -5.51
C ASP A 14 9.89 1.84 -6.33
N LEU A 15 8.94 2.11 -7.23
CA LEU A 15 8.83 3.40 -7.91
C LEU A 15 8.36 4.54 -6.98
N VAL A 16 7.84 4.21 -5.80
CA VAL A 16 7.33 5.20 -4.84
C VAL A 16 8.44 5.62 -3.88
N PRO A 17 8.89 6.90 -3.91
CA PRO A 17 9.92 7.38 -3.00
C PRO A 17 9.40 7.38 -1.55
N LYS A 18 9.88 6.44 -0.73
CA LYS A 18 9.38 6.23 0.65
C LYS A 18 9.41 7.48 1.52
N HIS A 19 10.49 8.25 1.44
CA HIS A 19 10.63 9.48 2.23
C HIS A 19 9.60 10.56 1.85
N GLU A 20 9.26 10.69 0.56
CA GLU A 20 8.22 11.63 0.12
C GLU A 20 6.82 11.13 0.47
N PHE A 21 6.60 9.81 0.38
CA PHE A 21 5.39 9.16 0.84
C PHE A 21 5.14 9.41 2.34
N GLU A 22 6.16 9.25 3.18
CA GLU A 22 6.08 9.54 4.62
C GLU A 22 5.71 10.99 4.92
N LYS A 23 6.30 11.95 4.20
CA LYS A 23 5.93 13.37 4.32
C LYS A 23 4.46 13.61 4.02
N ILE A 24 3.91 12.94 3.00
CA ILE A 24 2.48 13.02 2.67
C ILE A 24 1.64 12.41 3.80
N ILE A 25 2.00 11.24 4.34
CA ILE A 25 1.27 10.63 5.46
C ILE A 25 1.22 11.59 6.66
N MET A 26 2.35 12.21 7.01
CA MET A 26 2.43 13.16 8.11
C MET A 26 1.50 14.35 7.89
N LYS A 27 1.48 14.92 6.67
CA LYS A 27 0.58 16.01 6.28
C LYS A 27 -0.90 15.65 6.48
N HIS A 28 -1.28 14.40 6.18
CA HIS A 28 -2.66 13.92 6.32
C HIS A 28 -2.99 13.33 7.70
N ASN A 29 -2.07 13.38 8.67
CA ASN A 29 -2.20 12.73 9.99
C ASN A 29 -2.56 11.22 9.90
N GLY A 30 -2.14 10.53 8.83
CA GLY A 30 -2.68 9.20 8.46
C GLY A 30 -2.39 8.06 9.45
N ASP A 31 -1.39 8.24 10.32
CA ASP A 31 -0.87 7.21 11.23
C ASP A 31 -1.01 7.57 12.73
N LYS A 32 -1.93 8.46 13.10
CA LYS A 32 -2.09 8.91 14.50
C LYS A 32 -2.40 7.80 15.54
N HIS A 33 -2.76 6.58 15.10
CA HIS A 33 -3.07 5.43 15.95
C HIS A 33 -2.53 4.13 15.31
N LYS A 34 -1.25 3.80 15.50
CA LYS A 34 -0.64 2.56 14.94
C LYS A 34 -0.91 1.36 15.86
N GLN A 35 -1.39 0.25 15.29
CA GLN A 35 -1.26 -1.08 15.92
C GLN A 35 -0.70 -2.14 14.94
N THR A 36 -1.26 -2.35 13.74
CA THR A 36 -0.73 -3.37 12.78
C THR A 36 -1.02 -3.09 11.30
N PHE A 37 -1.85 -2.11 10.95
CA PHE A 37 -2.20 -1.75 9.57
C PHE A 37 -2.03 -0.26 9.32
N ASP A 38 -0.85 0.15 8.87
CA ASP A 38 -0.48 1.55 8.67
C ASP A 38 -0.85 2.07 7.26
N CYS A 39 -0.51 3.32 6.98
CA CYS A 39 -0.77 3.94 5.67
C CYS A 39 -0.05 3.24 4.52
N TRP A 40 1.14 2.67 4.75
CA TRP A 40 1.86 1.91 3.73
C TRP A 40 1.12 0.60 3.41
N ALA A 41 0.71 -0.16 4.42
CA ALA A 41 -0.07 -1.38 4.22
C ALA A 41 -1.39 -1.12 3.48
N HIS A 42 -2.04 0.00 3.75
CA HIS A 42 -3.25 0.43 3.02
C HIS A 42 -2.95 0.85 1.59
N PHE A 43 -1.89 1.62 1.36
CA PHE A 43 -1.46 1.96 0.01
C PHE A 43 -1.18 0.71 -0.83
N VAL A 44 -0.38 -0.22 -0.31
CA VAL A 44 -0.11 -1.52 -0.96
C VAL A 44 -1.40 -2.27 -1.26
N SER A 45 -2.35 -2.27 -0.32
CA SER A 45 -3.66 -2.93 -0.52
C SER A 45 -4.46 -2.30 -1.66
N MET A 46 -4.41 -0.96 -1.80
CA MET A 46 -5.11 -0.25 -2.86
C MET A 46 -4.43 -0.41 -4.22
N ILE A 47 -3.10 -0.46 -4.29
CA ILE A 47 -2.40 -0.77 -5.54
C ILE A 47 -2.69 -2.21 -5.98
N PHE A 48 -2.68 -3.17 -5.04
CA PHE A 48 -3.07 -4.55 -5.33
C PHE A 48 -4.49 -4.62 -5.91
N CYS A 49 -5.43 -3.87 -5.32
CA CYS A 49 -6.81 -3.79 -5.82
C CYS A 49 -6.87 -3.39 -7.30
N GLN A 50 -6.12 -2.34 -7.69
CA GLN A 50 -6.10 -1.87 -9.08
C GLN A 50 -5.43 -2.87 -10.02
N LEU A 51 -4.29 -3.43 -9.64
CA LEU A 51 -3.51 -4.34 -10.50
C LEU A 51 -4.17 -5.72 -10.66
N ALA A 52 -4.80 -6.23 -9.59
CA ALA A 52 -5.47 -7.52 -9.59
C ALA A 52 -6.93 -7.44 -10.08
N GLN A 53 -7.41 -6.24 -10.45
CA GLN A 53 -8.82 -5.97 -10.75
C GLN A 53 -9.77 -6.53 -9.69
N ALA A 54 -9.40 -6.40 -8.42
CA ALA A 54 -10.19 -6.90 -7.31
C ALA A 54 -11.40 -5.98 -7.07
N ASN A 55 -12.60 -6.54 -7.08
CA ASN A 55 -13.86 -5.83 -6.99
C ASN A 55 -14.48 -5.88 -5.58
N SER A 56 -13.82 -6.56 -4.63
CA SER A 56 -14.30 -6.64 -3.25
C SER A 56 -13.19 -6.65 -2.21
N LEU A 57 -13.51 -6.20 -0.99
CA LEU A 57 -12.59 -6.32 0.17
C LEU A 57 -12.14 -7.77 0.40
N ARG A 58 -13.00 -8.75 0.09
CA ARG A 58 -12.67 -10.18 0.23
C ARG A 58 -11.59 -10.59 -0.76
N GLU A 59 -11.69 -10.14 -2.02
CA GLU A 59 -10.69 -10.43 -3.05
C GLU A 59 -9.36 -9.74 -2.75
N ILE A 60 -9.38 -8.49 -2.27
CA ILE A 60 -8.15 -7.78 -1.87
C ILE A 60 -7.46 -8.51 -0.71
N CYS A 61 -8.18 -8.76 0.38
CA CYS A 61 -7.63 -9.45 1.56
C CYS A 61 -7.23 -10.89 1.24
N GLY A 62 -8.03 -11.62 0.47
CA GLY A 62 -7.76 -12.99 0.06
C GLY A 62 -6.52 -13.07 -0.83
N GLY A 63 -6.46 -12.23 -1.87
CA GLY A 63 -5.33 -12.13 -2.79
C GLY A 63 -4.01 -11.83 -2.07
N LEU A 64 -3.98 -10.81 -1.21
CA LEU A 64 -2.79 -10.49 -0.42
C LEU A 64 -2.39 -11.60 0.56
N LYS A 65 -3.35 -12.35 1.11
CA LYS A 65 -3.06 -13.53 1.95
C LYS A 65 -2.36 -14.65 1.16
N THR A 66 -2.70 -14.83 -0.11
CA THR A 66 -2.03 -15.85 -0.96
C THR A 66 -0.57 -15.52 -1.23
N CYS A 67 -0.14 -14.27 -1.03
CA CYS A 67 1.27 -13.88 -1.12
C CYS A 67 2.16 -14.46 0.00
N GLY A 68 1.63 -15.29 0.92
CA GLY A 68 2.35 -16.30 1.72
C GLY A 68 3.73 -15.89 2.24
N GLY A 69 3.80 -15.09 3.30
CA GLY A 69 5.05 -14.67 3.95
C GLY A 69 5.92 -13.67 3.16
N LYS A 70 5.66 -13.47 1.86
CA LYS A 70 6.39 -12.53 0.99
C LYS A 70 5.92 -11.08 1.10
N LEU A 71 4.92 -10.80 1.94
CA LEU A 71 4.45 -9.44 2.20
C LEU A 71 5.51 -8.56 2.88
N ASN A 72 6.41 -9.17 3.64
CA ASN A 72 7.57 -8.47 4.21
C ASN A 72 8.45 -7.86 3.12
N HIS A 73 8.56 -8.53 1.95
CA HIS A 73 9.25 -7.94 0.81
C HIS A 73 8.50 -6.73 0.25
N LEU A 74 7.21 -6.57 0.49
CA LEU A 74 6.46 -5.37 0.12
C LEU A 74 6.50 -4.30 1.22
N GLY A 75 7.21 -4.52 2.33
CA GLY A 75 7.21 -3.65 3.50
C GLY A 75 5.92 -3.72 4.32
N VAL A 76 5.13 -4.78 4.17
CA VAL A 76 3.87 -5.00 4.89
C VAL A 76 4.03 -6.19 5.83
N GLU A 77 3.82 -5.99 7.13
CA GLU A 77 4.01 -7.02 8.16
C GLU A 77 3.03 -8.20 8.00
N SER A 78 1.76 -7.91 7.69
CA SER A 78 0.73 -8.94 7.51
C SER A 78 -0.34 -8.51 6.53
N ALA A 79 -1.04 -9.49 5.93
CA ALA A 79 -2.14 -9.20 5.02
C ALA A 79 -3.27 -8.47 5.75
N PRO A 80 -3.95 -7.50 5.12
CA PRO A 80 -5.07 -6.80 5.75
C PRO A 80 -6.19 -7.78 6.10
N THR A 81 -6.79 -7.60 7.27
CA THR A 81 -8.12 -8.13 7.55
C THR A 81 -9.18 -7.28 6.85
N LYS A 82 -10.38 -7.83 6.66
CA LYS A 82 -11.51 -7.09 6.09
C LYS A 82 -11.85 -5.85 6.94
N SER A 83 -11.81 -5.98 8.26
CA SER A 83 -12.07 -4.87 9.18
C SER A 83 -11.01 -3.77 9.08
N ASN A 84 -9.72 -4.13 9.02
CA ASN A 84 -8.63 -3.17 8.87
C ASN A 84 -8.80 -2.34 7.58
N LEU A 85 -9.00 -3.02 6.45
CA LEU A 85 -9.13 -2.35 5.15
C LEU A 85 -10.42 -1.52 5.07
N SER A 86 -11.54 -2.04 5.57
CA SER A 86 -12.81 -1.31 5.61
C SER A 86 -12.71 -0.05 6.47
N TYR A 87 -12.09 -0.16 7.65
CA TYR A 87 -11.90 0.96 8.56
C TYR A 87 -11.00 2.03 7.94
N ALA A 88 -9.85 1.63 7.36
CA ALA A 88 -8.95 2.56 6.70
C ALA A 88 -9.59 3.27 5.51
N ASN A 89 -10.37 2.56 4.67
CA ASN A 89 -11.11 3.18 3.57
C ASN A 89 -12.14 4.21 4.05
N ALA A 90 -12.76 4.00 5.21
CA ALA A 90 -13.77 4.92 5.75
C ALA A 90 -13.15 6.14 6.46
N HIS A 91 -11.98 6.01 7.07
CA HIS A 91 -11.44 7.03 7.98
C HIS A 91 -10.20 7.76 7.46
N ARG A 92 -9.44 7.17 6.51
CA ARG A 92 -8.28 7.86 5.94
C ARG A 92 -8.72 8.75 4.78
N SER A 93 -8.18 9.96 4.75
CA SER A 93 -8.48 10.93 3.71
C SER A 93 -8.06 10.41 2.33
N PRO A 94 -8.98 10.32 1.35
CA PRO A 94 -8.61 9.91 -0.01
C PRO A 94 -7.69 10.92 -0.71
N LYS A 95 -7.63 12.18 -0.22
CA LYS A 95 -6.68 13.20 -0.71
C LYS A 95 -5.23 12.76 -0.56
N MET A 96 -4.93 11.86 0.37
CA MET A 96 -3.60 11.24 0.51
C MET A 96 -3.17 10.57 -0.81
N PHE A 97 -4.04 9.80 -1.45
CA PHE A 97 -3.74 9.14 -2.73
C PHE A 97 -3.57 10.14 -3.87
N GLY A 98 -4.34 11.23 -3.86
CA GLY A 98 -4.17 12.33 -4.82
C GLY A 98 -2.81 13.01 -4.68
N ASP A 99 -2.37 13.30 -3.46
CA ASP A 99 -1.05 13.89 -3.20
C ASP A 99 0.09 12.92 -3.62
N ILE A 100 -0.07 11.61 -3.37
CA ILE A 100 0.89 10.59 -3.82
C ILE A 100 0.97 10.56 -5.34
N PHE A 101 -0.16 10.63 -6.04
CA PHE A 101 -0.18 10.68 -7.50
C PHE A 101 0.58 11.90 -8.05
N HIS A 102 0.31 13.11 -7.53
CA HIS A 102 0.99 14.32 -7.99
C HIS A 102 2.49 14.30 -7.67
N MET A 103 2.87 13.72 -6.52
CA MET A 103 4.27 13.49 -6.19
C MET A 103 4.92 12.59 -7.24
N LEU A 104 4.34 11.42 -7.55
CA LEU A 104 4.87 10.50 -8.56
C LEU A 104 4.93 11.12 -9.96
N LEU A 105 3.92 11.90 -10.33
CA LEU A 105 3.88 12.61 -11.61
C LEU A 105 5.09 13.55 -11.77
N GLY A 106 5.57 14.17 -10.68
CA GLY A 106 6.77 15.00 -10.68
C GLY A 106 8.07 14.24 -10.95
N HIS A 107 8.07 12.91 -10.80
CA HIS A 107 9.21 12.03 -11.13
C HIS A 107 9.13 11.45 -12.55
N CYS A 108 8.05 11.70 -13.29
CA CYS A 108 7.92 11.29 -14.69
C CYS A 108 8.57 12.33 -15.62
N HIS A 109 9.60 11.90 -16.36
CA HIS A 109 10.27 12.67 -17.40
C HIS A 109 10.10 12.01 -18.77
#